data_AF-A0A9Q3KEC1-F1
#
_entry.id   AF-A0A9Q3KEC1-F1
#
_cell.length_a   1.000
_cell.length_b   1.000
_cell.length_c   1.000
_cell.angle_alpha   90.00
_cell.angle_beta   90.00
_cell.angle_gamma   90.00
#
_symmetry.space_group_name_H-M   'P 1'
#
loop_
_entity.id
_entity.type
_entity.pdbx_description
1 polymer ?
#
loop_
_entity_poly.entity_id
_entity_poly.type
_entity_poly.pdbx_seq_one_letter_code
_entity_poly.pdbx_strand_id
1 'polypeptide(L)'
;MTVVDRSLINLVLKECHVSPFSGHISEDRTREKVKTCIWWLMWQKDVSEYCKTCDRCRKANKSTGKRPGSMIKIQEPSRPSEIVHMDWVTGLPPGGDRSYNACLVMVDRFSKTPIFLPCHKDDTAMDTALLIWNRVVSWLGIFTNIISDRDPKFT
;
A
#
# COMPACT_ATOMS: atom_id res chain seq x y z
N MET A 1 -31.43 16.91 34.34
CA MET A 1 -31.16 16.66 32.90
C MET A 1 -31.65 17.89 32.16
N THR A 2 -30.75 18.77 31.74
CA THR A 2 -31.10 20.08 31.17
C THR A 2 -31.36 19.95 29.67
N VAL A 3 -32.57 20.34 29.25
CA VAL A 3 -32.93 20.50 27.84
C VAL A 3 -32.24 21.76 27.34
N VAL A 4 -31.46 21.65 26.27
CA VAL A 4 -30.64 22.75 25.74
C VAL A 4 -31.25 23.32 24.46
N ASP A 5 -31.22 24.64 24.35
CA ASP A 5 -31.64 25.36 23.15
C ASP A 5 -30.77 24.97 21.94
N ARG A 6 -31.38 24.87 20.76
CA ARG A 6 -30.68 24.40 19.55
C ARG A 6 -29.46 25.26 19.19
N SER A 7 -29.46 26.55 19.56
CA SER A 7 -28.35 27.45 19.32
C SER A 7 -27.05 27.04 20.03
N LEU A 8 -27.14 26.31 21.14
CA LEU A 8 -25.99 25.94 21.97
C LEU A 8 -25.39 24.57 21.61
N ILE A 9 -26.07 23.77 20.79
CA ILE A 9 -25.63 22.40 20.44
C ILE A 9 -24.24 22.41 19.82
N ASN A 10 -23.98 23.29 18.85
CA ASN A 10 -22.66 23.37 18.19
C ASN A 10 -21.53 23.76 19.15
N LEU A 11 -21.82 24.60 20.15
CA LEU A 11 -20.84 25.01 21.15
C LEU A 11 -20.45 23.81 22.03
N VAL A 12 -21.45 23.04 22.46
CA VAL A 12 -21.23 21.82 23.26
C VAL A 12 -20.44 20.78 22.47
N LEU A 13 -20.80 20.53 21.22
CA LEU A 13 -20.08 19.59 20.35
C LEU A 13 -18.61 20.01 20.15
N LYS A 14 -18.36 21.31 19.97
CA LYS A 14 -17.01 21.87 19.88
C LYS A 14 -16.21 21.64 21.16
N GLU A 15 -16.79 21.87 22.33
CA GLU A 15 -16.11 21.64 23.61
C GLU A 15 -15.84 20.15 23.88
N CYS A 16 -16.81 19.28 23.58
CA CYS A 16 -16.66 17.85 23.78
C CYS A 16 -15.65 17.20 22.82
N HIS A 17 -15.49 17.71 21.60
CA HIS A 17 -14.67 17.09 20.56
C HIS A 17 -13.35 17.83 20.28
N VAL A 18 -13.40 19.16 20.09
CA VAL A 18 -12.29 19.98 19.56
C VAL A 18 -11.46 20.64 20.65
N SER A 19 -12.05 20.90 21.82
CA SER A 19 -11.39 21.63 22.93
C SER A 19 -9.95 21.14 23.17
N PRO A 20 -9.00 22.02 23.52
CA PRO A 20 -7.62 21.62 23.83
C PRO A 20 -7.51 20.46 24.83
N PHE A 21 -8.48 20.37 25.75
CA PHE A 21 -8.60 19.28 26.74
C PHE A 21 -9.28 18.00 26.19
N SER A 22 -9.98 18.09 25.06
CA SER A 22 -10.71 17.01 24.41
C SER A 22 -9.93 16.38 23.24
N GLY A 23 -9.01 17.11 22.60
CA GLY A 23 -7.96 16.53 21.76
C GLY A 23 -8.42 15.74 20.53
N HIS A 24 -9.58 16.06 19.92
CA HIS A 24 -10.11 15.34 18.75
C HIS A 24 -10.35 13.84 19.03
N ILE A 25 -10.90 13.53 20.20
CA ILE A 25 -11.27 12.17 20.60
C ILE A 25 -12.23 11.49 19.62
N SER A 26 -12.25 10.15 19.65
CA SER A 26 -13.13 9.33 18.82
C SER A 26 -14.60 9.69 19.00
N GLU A 27 -15.43 9.33 18.01
CA GLU A 27 -16.88 9.52 18.05
C GLU A 27 -17.48 8.91 19.34
N ASP A 28 -17.06 7.70 19.72
CA ASP A 28 -17.57 7.01 20.91
C ASP A 28 -17.25 7.78 22.19
N ARG A 29 -16.01 8.24 22.36
CA ARG A 29 -15.62 9.06 23.52
C ARG A 29 -16.31 10.42 23.52
N THR A 30 -16.54 11.00 22.34
CA THR A 30 -17.29 12.26 22.20
C THR A 30 -18.73 12.06 22.66
N ARG A 31 -19.36 10.93 22.31
CA ARG A 31 -20.71 10.57 22.77
C ARG A 31 -20.78 10.40 24.28
N GLU A 32 -19.79 9.74 24.89
CA GLU A 32 -19.73 9.57 26.35
C GLU A 32 -19.66 10.92 27.07
N LYS A 33 -18.83 11.86 26.58
CA LYS A 33 -18.77 13.22 27.13
C LYS A 33 -20.07 13.99 26.97
N VAL A 34 -20.68 13.94 25.79
CA VAL A 34 -21.94 14.63 25.54
C VAL A 34 -23.05 14.11 26.45
N LYS A 35 -23.11 12.78 26.64
CA LYS A 35 -24.10 12.10 27.48
C LYS A 35 -24.04 12.54 28.95
N THR A 36 -22.86 12.88 29.48
CA THR A 36 -22.71 13.31 30.88
C THR A 36 -23.01 14.80 31.07
N CYS A 37 -22.95 15.60 30.02
CA CYS A 37 -23.17 17.04 30.11
C CYS A 37 -24.64 17.43 29.88
N ILE A 38 -25.22 17.06 28.74
CA ILE A 38 -26.44 17.69 28.19
C ILE A 38 -27.28 16.65 27.42
N TRP A 39 -28.60 16.89 27.29
CA TRP A 39 -29.48 16.07 26.47
C TRP A 39 -30.35 16.87 25.50
N TRP A 40 -30.52 16.37 24.28
CA TRP A 40 -31.45 16.87 23.26
C TRP A 40 -31.90 15.74 22.31
N LEU A 41 -32.93 15.99 21.50
CA LEU A 41 -33.43 15.03 20.52
C LEU A 41 -32.38 14.81 19.41
N MET A 42 -32.12 13.56 19.03
CA MET A 42 -31.14 13.17 18.00
C MET A 42 -29.67 13.47 18.31
N TRP A 43 -29.30 13.71 19.58
CA TRP A 43 -27.93 14.04 19.98
C TRP A 43 -26.84 13.10 19.46
N GLN A 44 -27.13 11.79 19.38
CA GLN A 44 -26.18 10.80 18.87
C GLN A 44 -25.87 10.97 17.38
N LYS A 45 -26.86 11.43 16.60
CA LYS A 45 -26.73 11.72 15.17
C LYS A 45 -25.89 12.96 14.97
N ASP A 46 -26.18 14.02 15.72
CA ASP A 46 -25.45 15.29 15.63
C ASP A 46 -23.97 15.13 16.03
N VAL A 47 -23.68 14.33 17.07
CA VAL A 47 -22.30 13.99 17.44
C VAL A 47 -21.58 13.25 16.30
N SER A 48 -22.25 12.27 15.67
CA SER A 48 -21.67 11.51 14.55
C SER A 48 -21.35 12.42 13.36
N GLU A 49 -22.29 13.29 13.01
CA GLU A 49 -22.16 14.24 11.90
C GLU A 49 -21.06 15.27 12.17
N TYR A 50 -20.96 15.77 13.39
CA TYR A 50 -19.91 16.69 13.80
C TYR A 50 -18.51 16.05 13.76
N CYS A 51 -18.36 14.83 14.30
CA CYS A 51 -17.07 14.12 14.26
C CYS A 51 -16.64 13.79 12.82
N LYS A 52 -17.59 13.44 11.94
CA LYS A 52 -17.34 13.17 10.50
C LYS A 52 -16.94 14.41 9.71
N THR A 53 -17.50 15.57 10.07
CA THR A 53 -17.22 16.85 9.39
C THR A 53 -15.99 17.57 9.95
N CYS A 54 -15.39 17.08 11.05
CA CYS A 54 -14.16 17.64 11.60
C CYS A 54 -12.97 17.46 10.64
N ASP A 55 -12.44 18.58 10.13
CA ASP A 55 -11.35 18.57 9.14
C ASP A 55 -10.06 17.92 9.65
N ARG A 56 -9.69 18.17 10.91
CA ARG A 56 -8.49 17.57 11.51
C ARG A 56 -8.63 16.06 11.69
N CYS A 57 -9.79 15.59 12.15
CA CYS A 57 -10.05 14.15 12.25
C CYS A 57 -10.10 13.49 10.87
N ARG A 58 -10.72 14.14 9.87
CA ARG A 58 -10.78 13.59 8.51
C ARG A 58 -9.42 13.48 7.83
N LYS A 59 -8.51 14.43 8.09
CA LYS A 59 -7.14 14.41 7.58
C LYS A 59 -6.25 13.41 8.33
N ALA A 60 -6.42 13.30 9.66
CA ALA A 60 -5.59 12.43 10.49
C ALA A 60 -6.04 10.96 10.44
N ASN A 61 -7.35 10.70 10.42
CA ASN A 61 -7.90 9.37 10.37
C ASN A 61 -7.87 8.88 8.92
N LYS A 62 -6.99 7.91 8.65
CA LYS A 62 -7.10 7.13 7.43
C LYS A 62 -8.45 6.45 7.45
N SER A 63 -9.26 6.71 6.42
CA SER A 63 -10.41 5.87 6.09
C SER A 63 -9.95 4.41 6.15
N THR A 64 -10.46 3.64 7.11
CA THR A 64 -10.40 2.19 7.05
C THR A 64 -11.29 1.82 5.88
N GLY A 65 -10.72 1.85 4.68
CA GLY A 65 -11.44 1.54 3.45
C GLY A 65 -12.07 0.15 3.53
N LYS A 66 -12.75 -0.25 2.45
CA LYS A 66 -13.18 -1.65 2.31
C LYS A 66 -11.96 -2.54 2.58
N ARG A 67 -12.17 -3.65 3.28
CA ARG A 67 -11.13 -4.67 3.48
C ARG A 67 -10.48 -4.93 2.11
N PRO A 68 -9.14 -5.01 2.04
CA PRO A 68 -8.48 -5.32 0.78
C PRO A 68 -9.13 -6.58 0.18
N GLY A 69 -9.44 -6.51 -1.12
CA GLY A 69 -10.07 -7.63 -1.81
C GLY A 69 -9.20 -8.89 -1.76
N SER A 70 -9.78 -10.03 -2.08
CA SER A 70 -9.03 -11.28 -2.21
C SER A 70 -7.89 -11.12 -3.22
N MET A 71 -6.73 -11.72 -2.91
CA MET A 71 -5.60 -11.74 -3.83
C MET A 71 -6.01 -12.36 -5.17
N ILE A 72 -5.82 -11.63 -6.26
CA ILE A 72 -6.04 -12.15 -7.60
C ILE A 72 -4.90 -13.11 -7.91
N LYS A 73 -5.25 -14.37 -8.21
CA LYS A 73 -4.25 -15.36 -8.64
C LYS A 73 -3.94 -15.13 -10.11
N ILE A 74 -2.64 -15.02 -10.42
CA ILE A 74 -2.14 -15.11 -11.79
C ILE A 74 -2.36 -16.55 -12.26
N GLN A 75 -2.75 -16.75 -13.52
CA GLN A 75 -2.96 -18.07 -14.11
C GLN A 75 -1.68 -18.91 -14.04
N GLU A 76 -1.83 -20.20 -13.74
CA GLU A 76 -0.68 -21.11 -13.77
C GLU A 76 -0.29 -21.44 -15.22
N PRO A 77 1.00 -21.44 -15.53
CA PRO A 77 1.49 -21.80 -16.86
C PRO A 77 1.25 -23.28 -17.15
N SER A 78 1.08 -23.60 -18.42
CA SER A 78 0.90 -24.96 -18.94
C SER A 78 2.23 -25.64 -19.31
N ARG A 79 3.29 -24.86 -19.55
CA ARG A 79 4.61 -25.35 -19.94
C ARG A 79 5.75 -24.48 -19.36
N PRO A 80 6.98 -25.02 -19.28
CA PRO A 80 8.17 -24.23 -18.98
C PRO A 80 8.31 -23.02 -19.91
N SER A 81 8.92 -21.94 -19.40
CA SER A 81 9.17 -20.68 -20.10
C SER A 81 7.92 -19.94 -20.62
N GLU A 82 6.72 -20.36 -20.25
CA GLU A 82 5.52 -19.60 -20.61
C GLU A 82 5.42 -18.28 -19.84
N ILE A 83 5.56 -18.35 -18.51
CA ILE A 83 5.47 -17.19 -17.61
C ILE A 83 6.74 -17.13 -16.76
N VAL A 84 7.46 -16.01 -16.85
CA VAL A 84 8.63 -15.73 -15.99
C VAL A 84 8.37 -14.53 -15.10
N HIS A 85 8.83 -14.65 -13.85
CA HIS A 85 8.90 -13.55 -12.91
C HIS A 85 10.29 -12.94 -12.95
N MET A 86 10.38 -11.61 -12.94
CA MET A 86 11.65 -10.88 -12.96
C MET A 86 11.69 -9.82 -11.87
N ASP A 87 12.82 -9.73 -11.17
CA ASP A 87 13.04 -8.77 -10.09
C ASP A 87 14.54 -8.42 -9.95
N TRP A 88 14.86 -7.22 -9.49
CA TRP A 88 16.23 -6.82 -9.22
C TRP A 88 16.54 -6.81 -7.73
N VAL A 89 17.59 -7.51 -7.35
CA VAL A 89 18.25 -7.33 -6.07
C VAL A 89 19.37 -6.31 -6.26
N THR A 90 19.19 -5.10 -5.74
CA THR A 90 20.17 -4.01 -5.84
C THR A 90 20.81 -3.70 -4.48
N GLY A 91 21.89 -2.91 -4.49
CA GLY A 91 22.58 -2.50 -3.25
C GLY A 91 23.47 -3.60 -2.67
N LEU A 92 23.89 -4.56 -3.48
CA LEU A 92 24.84 -5.58 -3.07
C LEU A 92 26.26 -4.98 -3.01
N PRO A 93 27.11 -5.44 -2.08
CA PRO A 93 28.53 -5.10 -2.11
C PRO A 93 29.14 -5.49 -3.46
N PRO A 94 29.94 -4.62 -4.11
CA PRO A 94 30.61 -4.96 -5.36
C PRO A 94 31.46 -6.22 -5.20
N GLY A 95 31.26 -7.21 -6.08
CA GLY A 95 31.90 -8.52 -5.95
C GLY A 95 32.38 -9.11 -7.28
N GLY A 96 33.40 -9.98 -7.18
CA GLY A 96 34.04 -10.66 -8.30
C GLY A 96 34.87 -9.74 -9.21
N ASP A 97 35.47 -10.31 -10.25
CA ASP A 97 36.39 -9.61 -11.15
C ASP A 97 35.76 -8.41 -11.88
N ARG A 98 34.43 -8.43 -12.04
CA ARG A 98 33.65 -7.39 -12.73
C ARG A 98 32.94 -6.42 -11.77
N SER A 99 33.15 -6.57 -10.46
CA SER A 99 32.57 -5.68 -9.43
C SER A 99 31.05 -5.50 -9.58
N TYR A 100 30.32 -6.59 -9.82
CA TYR A 100 28.86 -6.54 -9.91
C TYR A 100 28.25 -6.14 -8.57
N ASN A 101 27.26 -5.26 -8.59
CA ASN A 101 26.63 -4.69 -7.39
C ASN A 101 25.08 -4.85 -7.39
N ALA A 102 24.55 -5.60 -8.36
CA ALA A 102 23.16 -5.99 -8.44
C ALA A 102 23.03 -7.42 -9.02
N CYS A 103 21.85 -8.00 -8.89
CA CYS A 103 21.50 -9.28 -9.48
C CYS A 103 20.08 -9.20 -10.05
N LEU A 104 19.93 -9.54 -11.33
CA LEU A 104 18.62 -9.78 -11.93
C LEU A 104 18.22 -11.22 -11.61
N VAL A 105 17.11 -11.36 -10.89
CA VAL A 105 16.52 -12.65 -10.55
C VAL A 105 15.41 -12.93 -11.55
N MET A 106 15.50 -14.05 -12.25
CA MET A 106 14.42 -14.56 -13.09
C MET A 106 13.95 -15.90 -12.56
N VAL A 107 12.63 -16.11 -12.48
CA VAL A 107 12.06 -17.39 -12.03
C VAL A 107 11.05 -17.87 -13.05
N ASP A 108 11.28 -19.06 -13.61
CA ASP A 108 10.27 -19.74 -14.42
C ASP A 108 9.14 -20.21 -13.52
N ARG A 109 7.92 -19.74 -13.77
CA ARG A 109 6.79 -20.03 -12.90
C ARG A 109 6.38 -21.49 -12.95
N PHE A 110 6.58 -22.18 -14.07
CA PHE A 110 6.18 -23.59 -14.20
C PHE A 110 7.12 -24.49 -13.40
N SER A 111 8.41 -24.46 -13.70
CA SER A 111 9.41 -25.31 -13.05
C SER A 111 9.86 -24.82 -11.68
N LYS A 112 9.54 -23.55 -11.33
CA LYS A 112 10.06 -22.84 -10.15
C LYS A 112 11.57 -22.69 -10.15
N THR A 113 12.22 -22.82 -11.31
CA THR A 113 13.69 -22.71 -11.43
C THR A 113 14.11 -21.24 -11.33
N PRO A 114 14.93 -20.86 -10.33
CA PRO A 114 15.50 -19.53 -10.25
C PRO A 114 16.78 -19.40 -11.07
N ILE A 115 16.97 -18.22 -11.64
CA ILE A 115 18.11 -17.83 -12.46
C ILE A 115 18.63 -16.52 -11.90
N PHE A 116 19.91 -16.51 -11.57
CA PHE A 116 20.58 -15.35 -10.99
C PHE A 116 21.58 -14.81 -12.00
N LEU A 117 21.35 -13.58 -12.45
CA LEU A 117 22.20 -12.92 -13.44
C LEU A 117 22.89 -11.74 -12.76
N PRO A 118 24.21 -11.83 -12.50
CA PRO A 118 24.94 -10.72 -11.91
C PRO A 118 24.99 -9.55 -12.90
N CYS A 119 24.69 -8.36 -12.40
CA CYS A 119 24.50 -7.16 -13.19
C CYS A 119 24.90 -5.91 -12.39
N HIS A 120 24.79 -4.75 -13.01
CA HIS A 120 25.04 -3.47 -12.33
C HIS A 120 23.73 -2.74 -12.04
N LYS A 121 23.69 -2.04 -10.92
CA LYS A 121 22.54 -1.21 -10.52
C LYS A 121 22.21 -0.15 -11.57
N ASP A 122 23.20 0.31 -12.33
CA ASP A 122 23.03 1.36 -13.33
C ASP A 122 22.86 0.81 -14.76
N ASP A 123 22.72 -0.51 -14.92
CA ASP A 123 22.43 -1.14 -16.22
C ASP A 123 21.14 -0.58 -16.82
N THR A 124 21.19 -0.27 -18.11
CA THR A 124 20.03 0.22 -18.85
C THR A 124 19.06 -0.92 -19.18
N ALA A 125 17.88 -0.56 -19.69
CA ALA A 125 16.93 -1.53 -20.24
C ALA A 125 17.55 -2.36 -21.39
N MET A 126 18.41 -1.73 -22.21
CA MET A 126 19.10 -2.41 -23.32
C MET A 126 20.14 -3.42 -22.80
N ASP A 127 20.95 -3.02 -21.80
CA ASP A 127 21.94 -3.91 -21.20
C ASP A 127 21.26 -5.13 -20.56
N THR A 128 20.14 -4.90 -19.89
CA THR A 128 19.28 -5.94 -19.33
C THR A 128 18.75 -6.89 -20.41
N ALA A 129 18.20 -6.37 -21.50
CA ALA A 129 17.68 -7.19 -22.59
C ALA A 129 18.78 -8.06 -23.22
N LEU A 130 19.97 -7.49 -23.43
CA LEU A 130 21.13 -8.22 -23.95
C LEU A 130 21.62 -9.28 -22.97
N LEU A 131 21.62 -8.99 -21.66
CA LEU A 131 21.99 -9.95 -20.62
C LEU A 131 21.07 -11.18 -20.66
N ILE A 132 19.76 -10.97 -20.75
CA ILE A 132 18.75 -12.05 -20.82
C ILE A 132 18.90 -12.82 -22.12
N TRP A 133 19.00 -12.12 -23.25
CA TRP A 133 19.14 -12.73 -24.57
C TRP A 133 20.34 -13.67 -24.63
N ASN A 134 21.51 -13.19 -24.17
CA ASN A 134 22.76 -13.92 -24.27
C ASN A 134 22.89 -15.05 -23.23
N ARG A 135 22.28 -14.92 -22.05
CA ARG A 135 22.48 -15.85 -20.92
C ARG A 135 21.33 -16.81 -20.68
N VAL A 136 20.12 -16.48 -21.11
CA VAL A 136 18.91 -17.20 -20.68
C VAL A 136 18.17 -17.81 -21.86
N VAL A 137 17.96 -17.04 -22.93
CA VAL A 137 17.10 -17.45 -24.05
C VAL A 137 17.60 -18.73 -24.73
N SER A 138 18.91 -18.93 -24.80
CA SER A 138 19.51 -20.14 -25.37
C SER A 138 19.18 -21.43 -24.61
N TRP A 139 18.87 -21.33 -23.31
CA TRP A 139 18.59 -22.47 -22.43
C TRP A 139 17.08 -22.62 -22.14
N LEU A 140 16.37 -21.56 -21.73
CA LEU A 140 14.94 -21.66 -21.43
C LEU A 140 14.03 -21.52 -22.66
N GLY A 141 14.55 -21.01 -23.76
CA GLY A 141 13.74 -20.55 -24.89
C GLY A 141 13.15 -19.16 -24.66
N ILE A 142 12.18 -18.81 -25.51
CA ILE A 142 11.55 -17.48 -25.52
C ILE A 142 10.34 -17.48 -24.59
N PHE A 143 10.26 -16.46 -23.73
CA PHE A 143 9.15 -16.30 -22.81
C PHE A 143 7.90 -15.74 -23.48
N THR A 144 6.72 -16.19 -23.06
CA THR A 144 5.45 -15.63 -23.58
C THR A 144 5.01 -14.41 -22.75
N ASN A 145 5.16 -14.50 -21.43
CA ASN A 145 4.76 -13.46 -20.50
C ASN A 145 5.86 -13.20 -19.48
N ILE A 146 6.17 -11.92 -19.29
CA ILE A 146 7.07 -11.44 -18.24
C ILE A 146 6.22 -10.72 -17.19
N ILE A 147 6.40 -11.08 -15.92
CA ILE A 147 5.78 -10.42 -14.78
C ILE A 147 6.88 -9.80 -13.94
N SER A 148 6.92 -8.47 -13.94
CA SER A 148 7.86 -7.67 -13.17
C SER A 148 7.14 -6.63 -12.33
N ASP A 149 7.89 -5.92 -11.49
CA ASP A 149 7.42 -4.68 -10.89
C ASP A 149 7.50 -3.52 -11.90
N ARG A 150 7.33 -2.28 -11.42
CA ARG A 150 7.37 -1.06 -12.24
C ARG A 150 8.74 -0.36 -12.14
N ASP A 151 9.82 -1.12 -12.02
CA ASP A 151 11.15 -0.55 -12.10
C ASP A 151 11.38 0.10 -13.48
N PRO A 152 11.99 1.30 -13.55
CA PRO A 152 12.27 2.00 -14.81
C PRO A 152 13.07 1.20 -15.84
N LYS A 153 13.78 0.14 -15.43
CA LYS A 153 14.48 -0.74 -16.37
C LYS A 153 13.55 -1.69 -17.13
N PHE A 154 12.33 -1.88 -16.65
CA PHE A 154 11.28 -2.66 -17.33
C PHE A 154 10.29 -1.80 -18.12
N THR A 155 10.24 -0.48 -17.89
CA THR A 155 9.26 0.45 -18.48
C THR A 155 9.91 1.54 -19.30
#